data_AF-A0AA96EJJ4-F1
#
_entry.id   AF-A0AA96EJJ4-F1
#
_cell.length_a   1.000
_cell.length_b   1.000
_cell.length_c   1.000
_cell.angle_alpha   90.00
_cell.angle_beta   90.00
_cell.angle_gamma   90.00
#
_symmetry.space_group_name_H-M   'P 1'
#
loop_
_entity.id
_entity.type
_entity.pdbx_description
1 polymer ?
#
loop_
_entity_poly.entity_id
_entity_poly.type
_entity_poly.pdbx_seq_one_letter_code
_entity_poly.pdbx_strand_id
1 'polypeptide(L)'
;MESSAQAARREARAGIDEHACRAKGGHVGSIGMFGSPACVRPLPDGGKVCTDKTDCEGRCLNARSLLPPGTAVNGTCQREEPLDGCWQEVDGGRAMQGWCAD
;
A
#
# COMPACT_ATOMS: atom_id res chain seq x y z
N MET A 1 -19.99 -25.34 7.92
CA MET A 1 -19.21 -25.53 6.67
C MET A 1 -18.37 -24.27 6.52
N GLU A 2 -17.10 -24.31 6.90
CA GLU A 2 -16.19 -23.19 6.58
C GLU A 2 -15.92 -23.20 5.08
N SER A 3 -15.97 -22.03 4.46
CA SER A 3 -15.59 -21.87 3.05
C SER A 3 -14.07 -22.05 2.92
N SER A 4 -13.61 -22.64 1.81
CA SER A 4 -12.18 -22.72 1.48
C SER A 4 -11.49 -21.34 1.53
N ALA A 5 -12.23 -20.26 1.25
CA ALA A 5 -11.73 -18.89 1.36
C ALA A 5 -11.48 -18.44 2.82
N GLN A 6 -12.29 -18.91 3.77
CA GLN A 6 -12.10 -18.61 5.20
C GLN A 6 -10.89 -19.35 5.76
N ALA A 7 -10.68 -20.61 5.37
CA ALA A 7 -9.52 -21.39 5.75
C ALA A 7 -8.21 -20.75 5.26
N ALA A 8 -8.14 -20.36 3.98
CA ALA A 8 -6.98 -19.70 3.41
C ALA A 8 -6.64 -18.38 4.11
N ARG A 9 -7.65 -17.56 4.45
CA ARG A 9 -7.43 -16.31 5.22
C ARG A 9 -6.91 -16.58 6.63
N ARG A 10 -7.41 -17.61 7.32
CA ARG A 10 -6.92 -17.98 8.65
C ARG A 10 -5.46 -18.42 8.61
N GLU A 11 -5.08 -19.21 7.62
CA GLU A 11 -3.70 -19.66 7.41
C GLU A 11 -2.77 -18.49 7.07
N ALA A 12 -3.18 -17.60 6.16
CA ALA A 12 -2.45 -16.38 5.86
C ALA A 12 -2.25 -15.50 7.10
N ARG A 13 -3.29 -15.34 7.93
CA ARG A 13 -3.22 -14.60 9.20
C ARG A 13 -2.23 -15.25 10.18
N ALA A 14 -2.21 -16.58 10.27
CA ALA A 14 -1.29 -17.32 11.13
C ALA A 14 0.19 -17.20 10.66
N GLY A 15 0.42 -16.92 9.37
CA GLY A 15 1.75 -16.65 8.83
C GLY A 15 2.30 -15.25 9.15
N ILE A 16 1.49 -14.35 9.73
CA ILE A 16 1.91 -12.99 10.06
C ILE A 16 2.45 -12.96 11.50
N ASP A 17 3.69 -12.52 11.64
CA ASP A 17 4.25 -12.21 12.96
C ASP A 17 3.64 -10.90 13.50
N GLU A 18 2.61 -11.06 14.33
CA GLU A 18 1.91 -9.94 14.95
C GLU A 18 2.81 -9.11 15.87
N HIS A 19 3.76 -9.74 16.57
CA HIS A 19 4.66 -9.03 17.46
C HIS A 19 5.64 -8.16 16.67
N ALA A 20 6.24 -8.70 15.61
CA ALA A 20 7.10 -7.94 14.72
C ALA A 20 6.33 -6.82 14.00
N CYS A 21 5.08 -7.06 13.63
CA CYS A 21 4.21 -6.05 13.03
C CYS A 21 3.98 -4.86 13.97
N ARG A 22 3.57 -5.14 15.22
CA ARG A 22 3.34 -4.12 16.23
C ARG A 22 4.62 -3.39 16.64
N ALA A 23 5.75 -4.10 16.72
CA ALA A 23 7.05 -3.52 17.04
C ALA A 23 7.51 -2.49 16.01
N LYS A 24 7.10 -2.64 14.74
CA LYS A 24 7.33 -1.67 13.67
C LYS A 24 6.31 -0.54 13.62
N GLY A 25 5.37 -0.46 14.57
CA GLY A 25 4.29 0.52 14.60
C GLY A 25 3.08 0.16 13.75
N GLY A 26 2.98 -1.08 13.27
CA GLY A 26 1.84 -1.58 12.49
C GLY A 26 0.80 -2.32 13.32
N HIS A 27 -0.25 -2.76 12.65
CA HIS A 27 -1.29 -3.62 13.19
C HIS A 27 -1.72 -4.65 12.15
N VAL A 28 -2.19 -5.82 12.59
CA VAL A 28 -2.66 -6.83 11.64
C VAL A 28 -4.09 -6.54 11.25
N GLY A 29 -4.27 -6.03 10.04
CA GLY A 29 -5.54 -5.67 9.43
C GLY A 29 -5.91 -6.58 8.27
N SER A 30 -7.06 -6.31 7.66
CA SER A 30 -7.47 -6.90 6.39
C SER A 30 -7.43 -5.81 5.33
N ILE A 31 -6.73 -6.07 4.23
CA ILE A 31 -6.57 -5.14 3.11
C ILE A 31 -7.15 -5.72 1.82
N GLY A 32 -7.32 -4.86 0.81
CA GLY A 32 -7.82 -5.26 -0.50
C GLY A 32 -9.30 -5.66 -0.50
N MET A 33 -9.85 -5.85 -1.69
CA MET A 33 -11.23 -6.30 -1.88
C MET A 33 -11.46 -7.70 -1.31
N PHE A 34 -10.43 -8.56 -1.33
CA PHE A 34 -10.51 -9.91 -0.77
C PHE A 34 -10.29 -9.95 0.75
N GLY A 35 -10.05 -8.83 1.42
CA GLY A 35 -9.89 -8.79 2.88
C GLY A 35 -8.72 -9.66 3.37
N SER A 36 -7.65 -9.71 2.57
CA SER A 36 -6.44 -10.48 2.84
C SER A 36 -5.78 -9.97 4.13
N PRO A 37 -5.48 -10.83 5.10
CA PRO A 37 -4.81 -10.39 6.31
C PRO A 37 -3.40 -9.91 5.97
N ALA A 38 -3.02 -8.74 6.47
CA ALA A 38 -1.68 -8.16 6.28
C ALA A 38 -1.26 -7.36 7.51
N CYS A 39 0.05 -7.18 7.67
CA CYS A 39 0.58 -6.21 8.63
C CYS A 39 0.47 -4.81 8.00
N VAL A 40 -0.50 -4.02 8.45
CA VAL A 40 -0.73 -2.65 8.00
C VAL A 40 0.03 -1.70 8.89
N ARG A 41 0.97 -0.95 8.33
CA ARG A 41 1.73 0.07 9.03
C ARG A 41 1.48 1.45 8.43
N PRO A 42 0.96 2.42 9.20
CA PRO A 42 0.88 3.79 8.74
C PRO A 42 2.29 4.39 8.65
N LEU A 43 2.52 5.18 7.60
CA LEU A 43 3.76 5.95 7.44
C LEU A 43 3.58 7.37 8.01
N PRO A 44 4.58 7.89 8.73
CA PRO A 44 4.46 9.18 9.45
C PRO A 44 4.33 10.39 8.52
N ASP A 45 4.78 10.26 7.27
CA ASP A 45 4.71 11.26 6.21
C ASP A 45 3.53 11.04 5.25
N GLY A 46 2.69 10.05 5.53
CA GLY A 46 1.55 9.68 4.70
C GLY A 46 0.64 10.84 4.34
N GLY A 47 0.37 11.00 3.03
CA GLY A 47 -0.53 12.02 2.50
C GLY A 47 0.12 13.38 2.24
N LYS A 48 1.41 13.58 2.55
CA LYS A 48 2.14 14.77 2.11
C LYS A 48 2.24 14.80 0.58
N VAL A 49 2.20 15.98 -0.01
CA VAL A 49 2.44 16.14 -1.46
C VAL A 49 3.92 15.89 -1.73
N CYS A 50 4.21 15.11 -2.77
CA CYS A 50 5.56 14.75 -3.18
C CYS A 50 5.67 14.79 -4.71
N THR A 51 6.91 14.88 -5.20
CA THR A 51 7.22 14.80 -6.63
C THR A 51 8.16 13.66 -6.95
N ASP A 52 8.84 13.13 -5.94
CA ASP A 52 9.78 12.05 -6.07
C ASP A 52 9.70 11.11 -4.87
N LYS A 53 10.12 9.85 -5.04
CA LYS A 53 10.20 8.90 -3.92
C LYS A 53 11.11 9.38 -2.79
N THR A 54 12.12 10.19 -3.11
CA THR A 54 13.08 10.73 -2.14
C THR A 54 12.46 11.76 -1.18
N ASP A 55 11.28 12.28 -1.51
CA ASP A 55 10.51 13.18 -0.64
C ASP A 55 9.77 12.43 0.49
N CYS A 56 9.69 11.09 0.41
CA CYS A 56 8.90 10.25 1.31
C CYS A 56 9.75 9.19 2.01
N GLU A 57 9.32 8.76 3.20
CA GLU A 57 9.87 7.56 3.86
C GLU A 57 9.47 6.27 3.13
N GLY A 58 8.32 6.30 2.44
CA GLY A 58 7.83 5.23 1.58
C GLY A 58 7.94 5.58 0.09
N ARG A 59 6.84 5.42 -0.63
CA ARG A 59 6.74 5.76 -2.06
C ARG A 59 5.97 7.06 -2.26
N CYS A 60 6.34 7.81 -3.30
CA CYS A 60 5.52 8.91 -3.80
C CYS A 60 4.51 8.37 -4.81
N LEU A 61 3.21 8.52 -4.53
CA LEU A 61 2.17 7.81 -5.27
C LEU A 61 1.06 8.72 -5.80
N ASN A 62 0.63 8.48 -7.02
CA ASN A 62 -0.64 8.96 -7.54
C ASN A 62 -1.69 7.83 -7.45
N ALA A 63 -2.65 7.99 -6.55
CA ALA A 63 -3.73 7.03 -6.31
C ALA A 63 -5.11 7.54 -6.78
N ARG A 64 -5.19 8.71 -7.44
CA ARG A 64 -6.47 9.29 -7.87
C ARG A 64 -7.01 8.66 -9.15
N SER A 65 -6.12 8.45 -10.12
CA SER A 65 -6.45 7.87 -11.42
C SER A 65 -5.16 7.41 -12.08
N LEU A 66 -5.21 6.26 -12.77
CA LEU A 66 -4.07 5.82 -13.57
C LEU A 66 -3.94 6.74 -14.80
N LEU A 67 -2.86 7.50 -14.84
CA LEU A 67 -2.47 8.39 -15.92
C LEU A 67 -1.58 7.65 -16.92
N PRO A 68 -1.45 8.13 -18.17
CA PRO A 68 -0.41 7.64 -19.06
C PRO A 68 1.00 7.82 -18.44
N PRO A 69 1.90 6.84 -18.58
CA PRO A 69 3.28 7.00 -18.11
C PRO A 69 3.95 8.25 -18.72
N GLY A 70 4.70 8.99 -17.91
CA GLY A 70 5.36 10.24 -18.29
C GLY A 70 4.49 11.50 -18.14
N THR A 71 3.18 11.35 -17.87
CA THR A 71 2.29 12.49 -17.59
C THR A 71 2.75 13.22 -16.33
N ALA A 72 2.83 14.55 -16.41
CA ALA A 72 3.20 15.39 -15.29
C ALA A 72 2.09 15.34 -14.21
N VAL A 73 2.46 14.99 -12.98
CA VAL A 73 1.54 14.85 -11.86
C VAL A 73 2.30 15.06 -10.54
N ASN A 74 1.60 15.60 -9.54
CA ASN A 74 2.09 15.57 -8.16
C ASN A 74 1.53 14.33 -7.47
N GLY A 75 2.41 13.59 -6.81
CA GLY A 75 2.04 12.45 -5.99
C GLY A 75 1.69 12.86 -4.56
N THR A 76 1.33 11.86 -3.79
CA THR A 76 1.21 11.92 -2.33
C THR A 76 2.00 10.79 -1.72
N CYS A 77 2.72 11.07 -0.64
CA CYS A 77 3.45 10.04 0.10
C CYS A 77 2.48 8.95 0.54
N GLN A 78 2.93 7.71 0.36
CA GLN A 78 2.22 6.51 0.75
C GLN A 78 1.72 6.63 2.19
N ARG A 79 0.42 6.36 2.40
CA ARG A 79 -0.19 6.49 3.73
C ARG A 79 0.10 5.30 4.64
N GLU A 80 0.10 4.10 4.06
CA GLU A 80 0.32 2.86 4.78
C GLU A 80 0.93 1.79 3.88
N GLU A 81 1.57 0.80 4.48
CA GLU A 81 2.10 -0.39 3.81
C GLU A 81 1.53 -1.68 4.42
N PRO A 82 1.30 -2.74 3.62
CA PRO A 82 1.37 -2.75 2.16
C PRO A 82 0.23 -1.93 1.52
N LEU A 83 0.44 -1.53 0.26
CA LEU A 83 -0.56 -0.80 -0.53
C LEU A 83 -1.66 -1.74 -1.04
N ASP A 84 -2.88 -1.21 -1.14
CA ASP A 84 -4.02 -1.85 -1.77
C ASP A 84 -4.64 -0.96 -2.86
N GLY A 85 -5.36 -1.58 -3.79
CA GLY A 85 -5.97 -0.89 -4.91
C GLY A 85 -5.00 -0.62 -6.06
N CYS A 86 -5.24 0.45 -6.82
CA CYS A 86 -4.41 0.84 -7.96
C CYS A 86 -3.67 2.14 -7.67
N TRP A 87 -2.38 2.18 -8.01
CA TRP A 87 -1.53 3.34 -7.81
C TRP A 87 -0.46 3.43 -8.90
N GLN A 88 0.12 4.62 -9.04
CA GLN A 88 1.31 4.87 -9.82
C GLN A 88 2.37 5.49 -8.94
N GLU A 89 3.62 5.07 -9.09
CA GLU A 89 4.72 5.85 -8.55
C GLU A 89 4.87 7.16 -9.30
N VAL A 90 5.30 8.19 -8.59
CA VAL A 90 5.66 9.48 -9.14
C VAL A 90 7.15 9.67 -8.93
N ASP A 91 7.88 9.87 -10.02
CA ASP A 91 9.33 10.05 -10.04
C ASP A 91 9.65 11.25 -10.92
N GLY A 92 10.39 12.22 -10.38
CA GLY A 92 10.61 13.52 -11.01
C GLY A 92 9.33 14.27 -11.45
N GLY A 93 8.23 14.16 -10.71
CA GLY A 93 6.95 14.81 -11.01
C GLY A 93 6.20 14.17 -12.19
N ARG A 94 6.51 12.92 -12.54
CA ARG A 94 5.88 12.19 -13.64
C ARG A 94 5.29 10.87 -13.15
N ALA A 95 4.10 10.53 -13.66
CA ALA A 95 3.48 9.24 -13.41
C ALA A 95 4.29 8.12 -14.06
N MET A 96 4.63 7.09 -13.30
CA MET A 96 5.26 5.88 -13.79
C MET A 96 4.20 4.87 -14.23
N GLN A 97 4.61 3.65 -14.56
CA GLN A 97 3.66 2.58 -14.87
C GLN A 97 2.70 2.31 -13.69
N GLY A 98 1.43 2.09 -14.02
CA GLY A 98 0.38 1.77 -13.05
C GLY A 98 0.50 0.34 -12.54
N TRP A 99 0.27 0.18 -11.25
CA TRP A 99 0.24 -1.10 -10.57
C TRP A 99 -1.06 -1.21 -9.78
N CYS A 100 -1.62 -2.42 -9.74
CA CYS A 100 -2.75 -2.72 -8.88
C CYS A 100 -2.43 -3.97 -8.06
N ALA A 101 -2.68 -3.93 -6.76
CA ALA A 101 -2.62 -5.11 -5.90
C ALA A 101 -3.84 -5.17 -4.98
N ASP A 102 -4.19 -6.40 -4.61
CA ASP A 102 -5.29 -6.75 -3.71
C ASP A 102 -4.80 -7.72 -2.63
#